data_AF-A0A1I3A2L9-F1
#
_entry.id   AF-A0A1I3A2L9-F1
#
_cell.length_a   1.000
_cell.length_b   1.000
_cell.length_c   1.000
_cell.angle_alpha   90.00
_cell.angle_beta   90.00
_cell.angle_gamma   90.00
#
_symmetry.space_group_name_H-M   'P 1'
#
loop_
_entity.id
_entity.type
_entity.pdbx_description
1 polymer ?
#
loop_
_entity_poly.entity_id
_entity_poly.type
_entity_poly.pdbx_seq_one_letter_code
_entity_poly.pdbx_strand_id
1 'polypeptide(L)'
;MKITPGFKIRAFILAAAFSACLGFGTNASAQVGLSYLVDLNSKTATELGMGGDNSVSGINDAGQVVGDSRTAGGIFHAFITGPNGTGMMDLNSLVDLPGGVVLTSASAINNAGQVIAIGAIIPEPEIYALFLAGLGLVGFIAGRKEDEGDSL
;
A
#
# COMPACT_ATOMS: atom_id res chain seq x y z
N MET A 1 42.87 60.63 27.91
CA MET A 1 42.18 59.61 28.74
C MET A 1 41.18 58.87 27.86
N LYS A 2 41.26 57.53 27.81
CA LYS A 2 40.35 56.57 27.13
C LYS A 2 40.21 56.63 25.59
N ILE A 3 39.77 55.50 25.04
CA ILE A 3 39.94 54.97 23.67
C ILE A 3 38.57 54.68 23.05
N THR A 4 38.38 54.89 21.73
CA THR A 4 37.72 53.90 20.83
C THR A 4 38.09 54.12 19.35
N PRO A 5 38.24 53.07 18.52
CA PRO A 5 38.86 53.17 17.18
C PRO A 5 37.86 53.08 16.00
N GLY A 6 38.26 53.59 14.83
CA GLY A 6 37.48 53.55 13.58
C GLY A 6 38.19 52.82 12.43
N PHE A 7 37.78 51.58 12.19
CA PHE A 7 37.73 50.83 10.91
C PHE A 7 38.91 50.90 9.90
N LYS A 8 39.60 49.75 9.70
CA LYS A 8 40.32 49.39 8.47
C LYS A 8 40.25 47.88 8.23
N ILE A 9 40.20 47.48 6.95
CA ILE A 9 40.62 46.22 6.26
C ILE A 9 39.72 46.14 5.00
N ARG A 10 40.18 46.29 3.75
CA ARG A 10 41.26 45.66 2.94
C ARG A 10 40.92 44.29 2.35
N ALA A 11 41.17 44.19 1.04
CA ALA A 11 41.36 42.99 0.19
C ALA A 11 40.11 42.19 -0.27
N PHE A 12 39.87 42.28 -1.58
CA PHE A 12 39.16 41.29 -2.40
C PHE A 12 39.86 39.92 -2.36
N ILE A 13 39.14 38.87 -1.95
CA ILE A 13 39.35 37.43 -2.24
C ILE A 13 38.08 36.67 -1.79
N LEU A 14 37.65 35.55 -2.39
CA LEU A 14 38.14 34.78 -3.54
C LEU A 14 36.93 34.13 -4.26
N ALA A 15 36.99 33.92 -5.59
CA ALA A 15 35.96 33.15 -6.30
C ALA A 15 36.15 31.64 -6.06
N ALA A 16 35.18 30.98 -5.42
CA ALA A 16 35.13 29.53 -5.25
C ALA A 16 34.10 28.92 -6.20
N ALA A 17 34.56 28.12 -7.16
CA ALA A 17 33.69 27.40 -8.10
C ALA A 17 32.99 26.22 -7.39
N PHE A 18 31.68 26.34 -7.13
CA PHE A 18 30.90 25.27 -6.51
C PHE A 18 30.39 24.28 -7.56
N SER A 19 31.32 23.48 -8.12
CA SER A 19 31.01 22.42 -9.10
C SER A 19 31.46 21.06 -8.60
N ALA A 20 30.73 20.53 -7.60
CA ALA A 20 30.94 19.19 -7.05
C ALA A 20 29.69 18.62 -6.36
N CYS A 21 28.54 18.65 -7.03
CA CYS A 21 27.42 17.75 -6.73
C CYS A 21 26.97 17.04 -8.01
N LEU A 22 27.72 16.00 -8.38
CA LEU A 22 27.35 15.08 -9.45
C LEU A 22 26.08 14.31 -9.05
N GLY A 23 24.95 14.73 -9.62
CA GLY A 23 24.10 13.84 -10.41
C GLY A 23 23.35 12.68 -9.72
N PHE A 24 23.52 12.47 -8.41
CA PHE A 24 22.71 11.52 -7.64
C PHE A 24 21.69 12.26 -6.77
N GLY A 25 20.84 13.06 -7.44
CA GLY A 25 19.48 13.19 -6.97
C GLY A 25 18.86 11.80 -7.06
N THR A 26 18.74 11.11 -5.93
CA THR A 26 17.88 9.93 -5.85
C THR A 26 16.48 10.41 -6.20
N ASN A 27 16.02 10.07 -7.40
CA ASN A 27 14.63 10.27 -7.79
C ASN A 27 13.78 9.28 -6.97
N ALA A 28 13.57 9.62 -5.71
CA ALA A 28 12.49 9.10 -4.89
C ALA A 28 11.19 9.71 -5.43
N SER A 29 10.85 9.40 -6.68
CA SER A 29 9.53 9.62 -7.24
C SER A 29 8.58 8.61 -6.60
N ALA A 30 8.28 8.83 -5.32
CA ALA A 30 7.07 8.33 -4.70
C ALA A 30 5.90 9.10 -5.33
N GLN A 31 5.60 8.80 -6.60
CA GLN A 31 4.38 9.24 -7.25
C GLN A 31 3.24 8.48 -6.59
N VAL A 32 2.71 9.05 -5.51
CA VAL A 32 1.48 8.57 -4.89
C VAL A 32 0.36 8.82 -5.89
N GLY A 33 -0.10 7.75 -6.53
CA GLY A 33 -1.24 7.80 -7.45
C GLY A 33 -2.52 8.06 -6.66
N LEU A 34 -2.91 9.33 -6.54
CA LEU A 34 -4.17 9.71 -5.91
C LEU A 34 -5.32 9.59 -6.90
N SER A 35 -6.40 8.93 -6.47
CA SER A 35 -7.64 8.80 -7.24
C SER A 35 -8.67 9.83 -6.79
N TYR A 36 -9.36 10.45 -7.75
CA TYR A 36 -10.30 11.55 -7.51
C TYR A 36 -11.65 11.29 -8.17
N LEU A 37 -12.73 11.59 -7.46
CA LEU A 37 -14.05 11.84 -8.06
C LEU A 37 -14.13 13.32 -8.40
N VAL A 38 -14.26 13.64 -9.69
CA VAL A 38 -14.31 15.02 -10.19
C VAL A 38 -15.72 15.34 -10.67
N ASP A 39 -16.40 16.25 -9.97
CA ASP A 39 -17.68 16.80 -10.41
C ASP A 39 -17.45 18.05 -11.26
N LEU A 40 -17.79 17.96 -12.54
CA LEU A 40 -17.63 19.04 -13.51
C LEU A 40 -18.70 20.15 -13.38
N ASN A 41 -19.82 19.89 -12.72
CA ASN A 41 -20.88 20.87 -12.50
C ASN A 41 -20.51 21.85 -11.39
N SER A 42 -20.12 21.32 -10.23
CA SER A 42 -19.60 22.12 -9.10
C SER A 42 -18.14 22.54 -9.27
N LYS A 43 -17.39 21.87 -10.18
CA LYS A 43 -15.95 22.04 -10.42
C LYS A 43 -15.09 21.67 -9.20
N THR A 44 -15.56 20.70 -8.41
CA THR A 44 -14.82 20.18 -7.24
C THR A 44 -14.22 18.80 -7.53
N ALA A 45 -13.11 18.49 -6.87
CA ALA A 45 -12.52 17.15 -6.86
C ALA A 45 -12.49 16.63 -5.42
N THR A 46 -13.11 15.47 -5.20
CA THR A 46 -13.02 14.72 -3.94
C THR A 46 -11.93 13.67 -4.09
N GLU A 47 -10.91 13.71 -3.25
CA GLU A 47 -9.94 12.63 -3.14
C GLU A 47 -10.62 11.41 -2.53
N LEU A 48 -10.47 10.23 -3.14
CA LEU A 48 -11.11 9.00 -2.68
C LEU A 48 -10.46 8.38 -1.43
N GLY A 49 -9.43 9.03 -0.86
CA GLY A 49 -8.63 8.49 0.24
C GLY A 49 -7.74 7.30 -0.15
N MET A 50 -7.59 7.06 -1.46
CA MET A 50 -6.87 5.92 -2.03
C MET A 50 -5.37 6.24 -2.14
N GLY A 51 -4.59 5.85 -1.13
CA GLY A 51 -3.13 5.90 -1.16
C GLY A 51 -2.52 4.54 -1.54
N GLY A 52 -1.49 4.53 -2.40
CA GLY A 52 -0.78 3.31 -2.80
C GLY A 52 -1.34 2.62 -4.06
N ASP A 53 -1.03 1.32 -4.21
CA ASP A 53 -1.51 0.49 -5.33
C ASP A 53 -3.02 0.21 -5.17
N ASN A 54 -3.85 0.88 -5.97
CA ASN A 54 -5.30 0.72 -5.92
C ASN A 54 -5.90 0.80 -7.33
N SER A 55 -7.04 0.13 -7.55
CA SER A 55 -7.80 0.17 -8.81
C SER A 55 -9.27 0.54 -8.54
N VAL A 56 -9.86 1.36 -9.42
CA VAL A 56 -11.29 1.71 -9.38
C VAL A 56 -12.02 0.94 -10.48
N SER A 57 -13.13 0.29 -10.11
CA SER A 57 -13.89 -0.59 -11.01
C SER A 57 -15.30 -0.09 -11.33
N GLY A 58 -15.93 0.68 -10.43
CA GLY A 58 -17.31 1.15 -10.64
C GLY A 58 -17.76 2.28 -9.72
N ILE A 59 -18.84 2.96 -10.11
CA ILE A 59 -19.48 4.06 -9.37
C ILE A 59 -21.01 3.98 -9.54
N ASN A 60 -21.77 4.39 -8.52
CA ASN A 60 -23.24 4.50 -8.57
C ASN A 60 -23.75 5.95 -8.47
N ASP A 61 -25.06 6.17 -8.65
CA ASP A 61 -25.70 7.51 -8.60
C ASP A 61 -25.49 8.26 -7.27
N ALA A 62 -25.22 7.56 -6.16
CA ALA A 62 -24.90 8.19 -4.87
C ALA A 62 -23.42 8.65 -4.77
N GLY A 63 -22.64 8.46 -5.84
CA GLY A 63 -21.20 8.73 -5.87
C GLY A 63 -20.38 7.75 -5.04
N GLN A 64 -20.92 6.57 -4.70
CA GLN A 64 -20.14 5.52 -4.04
C GLN A 64 -19.27 4.82 -5.09
N VAL A 65 -17.97 4.70 -4.81
CA VAL A 65 -16.98 4.11 -5.70
C VAL A 65 -16.52 2.76 -5.13
N VAL A 66 -16.34 1.76 -5.99
CA VAL A 66 -15.82 0.43 -5.62
C VAL A 66 -14.60 0.04 -6.43
N GLY A 67 -13.78 -0.84 -5.86
CA GLY A 67 -12.61 -1.40 -6.53
C GLY A 67 -11.79 -2.30 -5.61
N ASP A 68 -10.47 -2.28 -5.79
CA ASP A 68 -9.49 -2.97 -4.93
C ASP A 68 -8.39 -2.03 -4.42
N SER A 69 -7.93 -2.32 -3.21
CA SER A 69 -6.91 -1.55 -2.50
C SER A 69 -5.88 -2.47 -1.88
N ARG A 70 -4.60 -2.14 -2.04
CA ARG A 70 -3.51 -2.93 -1.44
C ARG A 70 -3.34 -2.58 0.04
N THR A 71 -3.61 -3.55 0.89
CA THR A 71 -3.42 -3.45 2.34
C THR A 71 -1.94 -3.32 2.72
N ALA A 72 -1.66 -2.92 3.97
CA ALA A 72 -0.31 -2.90 4.53
C ALA A 72 0.37 -4.29 4.55
N GLY A 73 -0.41 -5.39 4.51
CA GLY A 73 0.11 -6.76 4.34
C GLY A 73 0.49 -7.13 2.90
N GLY A 74 0.31 -6.21 1.94
CA GLY A 74 0.62 -6.41 0.53
C GLY A 74 -0.46 -7.15 -0.28
N ILE A 75 -1.54 -7.59 0.38
CA ILE A 75 -2.70 -8.29 -0.20
C ILE A 75 -3.75 -7.26 -0.65
N PHE A 76 -4.43 -7.50 -1.77
CA PHE A 76 -5.55 -6.68 -2.23
C PHE A 76 -6.86 -7.05 -1.52
N HIS A 77 -7.56 -6.04 -0.99
CA HIS A 77 -8.91 -6.15 -0.45
C HIS A 77 -9.87 -5.31 -1.29
N ALA A 78 -11.12 -5.78 -1.43
CA ALA A 78 -12.18 -5.03 -2.07
C ALA A 78 -12.61 -3.85 -1.20
N PHE A 79 -12.81 -2.67 -1.79
CA PHE A 79 -13.26 -1.47 -1.06
C PHE A 79 -14.56 -0.87 -1.62
N ILE A 80 -15.21 -0.07 -0.79
CA ILE A 80 -16.29 0.85 -1.16
C ILE A 80 -16.09 2.21 -0.47
N THR A 81 -16.42 3.32 -1.13
CA THR A 81 -16.51 4.63 -0.48
C THR A 81 -17.93 4.93 0.00
N GLY A 82 -18.05 5.82 0.99
CA GLY A 82 -19.30 6.53 1.24
C GLY A 82 -19.72 7.43 0.06
N PRO A 83 -20.89 8.10 0.18
CA PRO A 83 -21.41 8.98 -0.86
C PRO A 83 -20.42 10.07 -1.29
N ASN A 84 -20.54 10.49 -2.55
CA ASN A 84 -19.65 11.48 -3.20
C ASN A 84 -18.14 11.14 -3.12
N GLY A 85 -17.78 9.86 -3.07
CA GLY A 85 -16.40 9.39 -3.00
C GLY A 85 -15.74 9.50 -1.62
N THR A 86 -16.49 9.87 -0.57
CA THR A 86 -15.91 10.19 0.74
C THR A 86 -15.80 8.97 1.64
N GLY A 87 -14.65 8.81 2.33
CA GLY A 87 -14.44 7.74 3.31
C GLY A 87 -14.38 6.34 2.69
N MET A 88 -13.18 5.92 2.27
CA MET A 88 -12.93 4.55 1.83
C MET A 88 -13.06 3.56 3.00
N MET A 89 -13.75 2.46 2.76
CA MET A 89 -14.00 1.37 3.71
C MET A 89 -13.68 0.03 3.04
N ASP A 90 -13.05 -0.88 3.79
CA ASP A 90 -12.82 -2.27 3.36
C ASP A 90 -14.16 -3.04 3.40
N LEU A 91 -14.58 -3.61 2.26
CA LEU A 91 -15.82 -4.38 2.19
C LEU A 91 -15.83 -5.58 3.14
N ASN A 92 -14.66 -6.16 3.44
CA ASN A 92 -14.52 -7.27 4.39
C ASN A 92 -14.88 -6.86 5.83
N SER A 93 -14.88 -5.56 6.15
CA SER A 93 -15.30 -5.03 7.45
C SER A 93 -16.80 -4.68 7.54
N LEU A 94 -17.53 -4.80 6.42
CA LEU A 94 -18.93 -4.37 6.29
C LEU A 94 -19.93 -5.53 6.13
N VAL A 95 -19.45 -6.76 5.88
CA VAL A 95 -20.30 -7.94 5.69
C VAL A 95 -19.72 -9.18 6.38
N ASP A 96 -20.61 -10.00 6.96
CA ASP A 96 -20.25 -11.32 7.47
C ASP A 96 -20.05 -12.30 6.30
N LEU A 97 -18.83 -12.83 6.16
CA LEU A 97 -18.46 -13.77 5.11
C LEU A 97 -18.33 -15.20 5.65
N PRO A 98 -18.51 -16.24 4.82
CA PRO A 98 -18.14 -17.61 5.18
C PRO A 98 -16.66 -17.70 5.58
N GLY A 99 -16.35 -18.52 6.59
CA GLY A 99 -15.00 -18.59 7.17
C GLY A 99 -13.89 -18.81 6.13
N GLY A 100 -12.83 -18.00 6.21
CA GLY A 100 -11.68 -18.02 5.30
C GLY A 100 -11.88 -17.30 3.96
N VAL A 101 -13.08 -16.80 3.64
CA VAL A 101 -13.31 -15.97 2.45
C VAL A 101 -12.88 -14.53 2.73
N VAL A 102 -12.04 -13.98 1.86
CA VAL A 102 -11.68 -12.56 1.81
C VAL A 102 -12.05 -12.03 0.43
N LEU A 103 -12.83 -10.95 0.37
CA LEU A 103 -13.13 -10.20 -0.85
C LEU A 103 -11.88 -9.42 -1.27
N THR A 104 -11.30 -9.77 -2.42
CA THR A 104 -10.03 -9.22 -2.90
C THR A 104 -10.20 -8.12 -3.95
N SER A 105 -11.31 -8.13 -4.70
CA SER A 105 -11.68 -7.03 -5.62
C SER A 105 -13.18 -6.91 -5.80
N ALA A 106 -13.68 -5.68 -5.91
CA ALA A 106 -15.05 -5.38 -6.34
C ALA A 106 -15.04 -4.97 -7.81
N SER A 107 -15.84 -5.66 -8.65
CA SER A 107 -15.86 -5.46 -10.09
C SER A 107 -16.99 -4.54 -10.58
N ALA A 108 -18.06 -4.38 -9.80
CA ALA A 108 -19.19 -3.53 -10.14
C ALA A 108 -20.02 -3.14 -8.92
N ILE A 109 -20.70 -2.00 -8.99
CA ILE A 109 -21.74 -1.55 -8.05
C ILE A 109 -22.96 -1.08 -8.84
N ASN A 110 -24.17 -1.18 -8.27
CA ASN A 110 -25.38 -0.60 -8.83
C ASN A 110 -26.02 0.45 -7.91
N ASN A 111 -27.07 1.12 -8.41
CA ASN A 111 -27.77 2.20 -7.71
C ASN A 111 -28.62 1.72 -6.51
N ALA A 112 -28.75 0.41 -6.30
CA ALA A 112 -29.31 -0.19 -5.08
C ALA A 112 -28.23 -0.50 -4.03
N GLY A 113 -26.97 -0.12 -4.26
CA GLY A 113 -25.84 -0.39 -3.36
C GLY A 113 -25.35 -1.84 -3.40
N GLN A 114 -25.80 -2.65 -4.36
CA GLN A 114 -25.34 -4.03 -4.51
C GLN A 114 -24.00 -4.06 -5.23
N VAL A 115 -23.05 -4.83 -4.71
CA VAL A 115 -21.69 -4.94 -5.22
C VAL A 115 -21.44 -6.37 -5.73
N ILE A 116 -20.85 -6.50 -6.91
CA ILE A 116 -20.26 -7.76 -7.38
C ILE A 116 -18.80 -7.75 -6.95
N ALA A 117 -18.39 -8.74 -6.16
CA ALA A 117 -17.03 -8.88 -5.65
C ALA A 117 -16.51 -10.31 -5.81
N ILE A 118 -15.19 -10.41 -5.97
CA ILE A 118 -14.45 -11.66 -6.08
C ILE A 118 -13.89 -12.00 -4.70
N GLY A 119 -14.26 -13.17 -4.18
CA GLY A 119 -13.70 -13.74 -2.95
C GLY A 119 -12.59 -14.73 -3.26
N ALA A 120 -11.54 -14.73 -2.44
CA ALA A 120 -10.52 -15.76 -2.39
C ALA A 120 -10.57 -16.47 -1.03
N ILE A 121 -10.27 -17.78 -1.00
CA ILE A 121 -9.95 -18.47 0.26
C ILE A 121 -8.48 -18.21 0.56
N ILE A 122 -8.21 -17.43 1.61
CA ILE A 122 -6.84 -17.21 2.11
C ILE A 122 -6.64 -18.17 3.29
N PRO A 123 -5.72 -19.15 3.20
CA PRO A 123 -5.48 -20.06 4.31
C PRO A 123 -4.97 -19.29 5.53
N GLU A 124 -5.52 -19.59 6.70
CA GLU A 124 -5.06 -18.99 7.95
C GLU A 124 -3.55 -19.22 8.16
N PRO A 125 -2.82 -18.30 8.82
CA PRO A 125 -1.40 -18.47 9.12
C PRO A 125 -1.08 -19.80 9.83
N GLU A 126 -2.04 -20.31 10.59
CA GLU A 126 -2.02 -21.59 11.30
C GLU A 126 -1.93 -22.80 10.36
N ILE A 127 -2.56 -22.74 9.18
CA ILE A 127 -2.47 -23.81 8.15
C ILE A 127 -1.06 -23.85 7.57
N TYR A 128 -0.45 -22.69 7.30
CA TYR A 128 0.94 -22.61 6.86
C TYR A 128 1.91 -23.09 7.94
N ALA A 129 1.69 -22.71 9.20
CA ALA A 129 2.49 -23.19 10.32
C ALA A 129 2.42 -24.71 10.49
N LEU A 130 1.22 -25.30 10.37
CA LEU A 130 1.02 -26.75 10.44
C LEU A 130 1.68 -27.48 9.26
N PHE A 131 1.59 -26.94 8.03
CA PHE A 131 2.25 -27.50 6.86
C PHE A 131 3.79 -27.47 7.00
N LEU A 132 4.35 -26.35 7.45
CA LEU A 132 5.80 -26.22 7.69
C LEU A 132 6.29 -27.13 8.82
N ALA A 133 5.51 -27.25 9.92
CA ALA A 133 5.81 -28.17 11.00
C ALA A 133 5.78 -29.64 10.54
N GLY A 134 4.78 -30.01 9.73
CA GLY A 134 4.69 -31.33 9.11
C GLY A 134 5.87 -31.64 8.17
N LEU A 135 6.24 -30.70 7.30
CA LEU A 135 7.38 -30.86 6.40
C LEU A 135 8.71 -30.95 7.17
N GLY A 136 8.89 -30.15 8.22
CA GLY A 136 10.05 -30.23 9.11
C GLY A 136 10.13 -31.59 9.84
N LEU A 137 9.01 -32.12 10.31
CA LEU A 137 8.94 -33.45 10.92
C LEU A 137 9.28 -34.56 9.92
N VAL A 138 8.79 -34.49 8.68
CA VAL A 138 9.12 -35.45 7.62
C VAL A 138 10.62 -35.41 7.29
N GLY A 139 11.21 -34.21 7.14
CA GLY A 139 12.65 -34.06 6.91
C GLY A 139 13.49 -34.63 8.05
N PHE A 140 13.10 -34.37 9.30
CA PHE A 140 13.76 -34.93 10.48
C PHE A 140 13.69 -36.46 10.54
N ILE A 141 12.54 -37.06 10.21
CA ILE A 141 12.37 -38.52 10.17
C ILE A 141 13.16 -39.15 9.01
N ALA A 142 13.27 -38.45 7.87
CA ALA A 142 14.01 -38.93 6.70
C ALA A 142 15.53 -39.00 6.97
N GLY A 143 16.14 -37.91 7.47
CA GLY A 143 17.59 -37.88 7.73
C GLY A 143 18.04 -38.95 8.72
N ARG A 144 17.23 -39.24 9.75
CA ARG A 144 17.50 -40.31 10.72
C ARG A 144 17.58 -41.72 10.11
N LYS A 145 17.01 -41.95 8.92
CA LYS A 145 17.06 -43.25 8.23
C LYS A 145 18.29 -43.40 7.33
N GLU A 146 18.93 -42.30 6.96
CA GLU A 146 20.19 -42.32 6.22
C GLU A 146 21.36 -42.56 7.18
N ASP A 147 21.36 -41.92 8.36
CA ASP A 147 22.35 -42.14 9.44
C ASP A 147 22.43 -43.62 9.91
N GLU A 148 21.34 -44.38 9.83
CA GLU A 148 21.30 -45.81 10.20
C GLU A 148 21.78 -46.75 9.07
N GLY A 149 21.91 -46.25 7.82
CA GLY A 149 22.27 -47.05 6.65
C GLY A 149 23.78 -47.23 6.41
N ASP A 150 24.58 -46.22 6.76
CA ASP A 150 26.03 -46.16 6.45
C ASP A 150 26.94 -46.81 7.52
N SER A 151 26.41 -47.74 8.33
CA SER A 151 27.10 -48.33 9.49
C SER A 151 27.38 -49.84 9.41
N LEU A 152 27.50 -50.39 8.18
CA LEU A 152 27.82 -51.80 7.89
C LEU A 152 29.07 -51.97 7.01
#